data_AF-W4AG34-F1
#
_entry.id   AF-W4AG34-F1
#
_cell.length_a   1.000
_cell.length_b   1.000
_cell.length_c   1.000
_cell.angle_alpha   90.00
_cell.angle_beta   90.00
_cell.angle_gamma   90.00
#
_symmetry.space_group_name_H-M   'P 1'
#
loop_
_entity.id
_entity.type
_entity.pdbx_description
1 polymer ?
#
loop_
_entity_poly.entity_id
_entity_poly.type
_entity_poly.pdbx_seq_one_letter_code
_entity_poly.pdbx_strand_id
1 'polypeptide(L)'
;MLQKKTSLILTAIISLVLLFSSSVYAYVSLKTGYLSPSIRFAPQGLPSQYESALISAAASWNAASTKVYISRDANADNTVIMGNLSDTQIFGSYTPQFLDRHGQASQFQIWINQTAVVNQTTLGKDFWNVAQSIFAHELGHALHIGDLRSGDVLMNQLRDRNKIVKPQPDDINGVNAYVYPKQ
;
A
#
# COMPACT_ATOMS: atom_id res chain seq x y z
N MET A 1 21.97 -52.32 -10.05
CA MET A 1 20.52 -52.01 -10.22
C MET A 1 19.96 -51.16 -9.07
N LEU A 2 20.41 -51.37 -7.82
CA LEU A 2 19.95 -50.62 -6.63
C LEU A 2 20.31 -49.12 -6.66
N GLN A 3 21.53 -48.75 -7.07
CA GLN A 3 22.00 -47.35 -7.17
C GLN A 3 21.19 -46.49 -8.16
N LYS A 4 20.68 -47.08 -9.26
CA LYS A 4 19.85 -46.35 -10.24
C LYS A 4 18.46 -46.03 -9.66
N LYS A 5 17.92 -46.90 -8.78
CA LYS A 5 16.61 -46.72 -8.15
C LYS A 5 16.65 -45.64 -7.05
N THR A 6 17.71 -45.59 -6.24
CA THR A 6 17.90 -44.54 -5.23
C THR A 6 18.15 -43.16 -5.85
N SER A 7 18.85 -43.09 -6.99
CA SER A 7 19.05 -41.84 -7.72
C SER A 7 17.74 -41.25 -8.28
N LEU A 8 16.84 -42.09 -8.81
CA LEU A 8 15.54 -41.66 -9.34
C LEU A 8 14.60 -41.10 -8.25
N ILE A 9 14.61 -41.72 -7.06
CA ILE A 9 13.81 -41.28 -5.92
C ILE A 9 14.29 -39.92 -5.40
N LEU A 10 15.61 -39.71 -5.34
CA LEU A 10 16.19 -38.45 -4.87
C LEU A 10 15.87 -37.28 -5.83
N THR A 11 15.93 -37.52 -7.15
CA THR A 11 15.55 -36.52 -8.16
C THR A 11 14.06 -36.15 -8.07
N ALA A 12 13.17 -37.14 -7.90
CA ALA A 12 11.74 -36.90 -7.77
C ALA A 12 11.38 -36.07 -6.52
N ILE A 13 12.06 -36.30 -5.40
CA ILE A 13 11.85 -35.53 -4.15
C ILE A 13 12.32 -34.08 -4.32
N ILE A 14 13.48 -33.83 -4.95
CA ILE A 14 13.99 -32.48 -5.21
C ILE A 14 13.06 -31.72 -6.15
N SER A 15 12.59 -32.37 -7.22
CA SER A 15 11.61 -31.77 -8.14
C SER A 15 10.28 -31.43 -7.43
N LEU A 16 9.82 -32.28 -6.51
CA LEU A 16 8.60 -32.03 -5.75
C LEU A 16 8.75 -30.83 -4.79
N VAL A 17 9.90 -30.68 -4.12
CA VAL A 17 10.17 -29.54 -3.23
C VAL A 17 10.27 -28.22 -4.00
N LEU A 18 10.80 -28.23 -5.23
CA LEU A 18 10.86 -27.05 -6.10
C LEU A 18 9.48 -26.65 -6.66
N LEU A 19 8.50 -27.56 -6.69
CA LEU A 19 7.12 -27.25 -7.10
C LEU A 19 6.29 -26.58 -5.98
N PHE A 20 6.78 -26.57 -4.74
CA PHE A 20 6.11 -26.00 -3.57
C PHE A 20 6.89 -24.85 -2.92
N SER A 21 7.67 -24.09 -3.69
CA SER A 21 8.16 -22.80 -3.20
C SER A 21 7.00 -21.81 -3.10
N SER A 22 6.25 -21.88 -1.99
CA SER A 22 5.31 -20.83 -1.63
C SER A 22 6.10 -19.58 -1.28
N SER A 23 5.82 -18.48 -1.97
CA SER A 23 6.24 -17.16 -1.51
C SER A 23 5.69 -16.96 -0.10
N VAL A 24 6.58 -16.89 0.90
CA VAL A 24 6.19 -16.45 2.24
C VAL A 24 5.99 -14.94 2.13
N TYR A 25 4.75 -14.56 1.89
CA TYR A 25 4.24 -13.19 1.88
C TYR A 25 4.28 -12.64 3.31
N ALA A 26 4.85 -11.45 3.49
CA ALA A 26 5.20 -10.90 4.80
C ALA A 26 4.63 -9.49 4.94
N TYR A 27 3.32 -9.33 4.76
CA TYR A 27 2.64 -8.10 5.13
C TYR A 27 2.59 -7.93 6.66
N VAL A 28 2.62 -6.68 7.13
CA VAL A 28 2.35 -6.32 8.52
C VAL A 28 0.91 -5.82 8.61
N SER A 29 0.16 -6.24 9.63
CA SER A 29 -1.19 -5.71 9.85
C SER A 29 -1.14 -4.45 10.70
N LEU A 30 -1.85 -3.41 10.27
CA LEU A 30 -2.08 -2.18 10.99
C LEU A 30 -3.48 -2.18 11.60
N LYS A 31 -3.56 -2.22 12.93
CA LYS A 31 -4.84 -2.28 13.66
C LYS A 31 -5.71 -1.05 13.42
N THR A 32 -5.08 0.11 13.21
CA THR A 32 -5.72 1.43 13.15
C THR A 32 -6.16 1.87 11.76
N GLY A 33 -6.32 0.96 10.81
CA GLY A 33 -6.93 1.27 9.52
C GLY A 33 -8.41 1.69 9.64
N TYR A 34 -9.00 2.09 8.51
CA TYR A 34 -10.36 2.59 8.44
C TYR A 34 -11.39 1.47 8.57
N LEU A 35 -12.45 1.71 9.34
CA LEU A 35 -13.43 0.68 9.73
C LEU A 35 -14.23 0.04 8.57
N SER A 36 -14.21 0.63 7.37
CA SER A 36 -15.01 0.20 6.23
C SER A 36 -14.13 -0.08 5.00
N PRO A 37 -14.47 -1.09 4.17
CA PRO A 37 -13.78 -1.32 2.90
C PRO A 37 -14.14 -0.27 1.83
N SER A 38 -15.24 0.46 2.04
CA SER A 38 -15.64 1.59 1.23
C SER A 38 -15.11 2.87 1.86
N ILE A 39 -14.07 3.44 1.25
CA ILE A 39 -13.40 4.67 1.68
C ILE A 39 -13.84 5.81 0.77
N ARG A 40 -14.35 6.88 1.37
CA ARG A 40 -14.52 8.17 0.70
C ARG A 40 -13.49 9.16 1.25
N PHE A 41 -12.86 9.95 0.41
CA PHE A 41 -11.90 10.97 0.82
C PHE A 41 -12.14 12.32 0.15
N ALA A 42 -11.80 13.40 0.86
CA ALA A 42 -11.85 14.78 0.40
C ALA A 42 -10.42 15.36 0.29
N PRO A 43 -9.93 15.64 -0.93
CA PRO A 43 -8.71 16.43 -1.10
C PRO A 43 -8.95 17.87 -0.63
N GLN A 44 -8.09 18.40 0.24
CA GLN A 44 -8.21 19.76 0.74
C GLN A 44 -6.95 20.56 0.39
N GLY A 45 -7.08 21.48 -0.57
CA GLY A 45 -5.98 22.35 -0.98
C GLY A 45 -4.86 21.66 -1.77
N LEU A 46 -5.11 20.46 -2.34
CA LEU A 46 -4.13 19.79 -3.20
C LEU A 46 -4.06 20.50 -4.57
N PRO A 47 -2.85 20.76 -5.11
CA PRO A 47 -2.71 21.14 -6.52
C PRO A 47 -3.24 20.02 -7.44
N SER A 48 -3.80 20.40 -8.59
CA SER A 48 -4.52 19.48 -9.50
C SER A 48 -3.71 18.23 -9.92
N GLN A 49 -2.41 18.38 -10.13
CA GLN A 49 -1.52 17.26 -10.48
C GLN A 49 -1.39 16.22 -9.36
N TYR A 50 -1.39 16.67 -8.10
CA TYR A 50 -1.36 15.77 -6.94
C TYR A 50 -2.72 15.13 -6.69
N GLU A 51 -3.79 15.90 -6.84
CA GLU A 51 -5.15 15.35 -6.77
C GLU A 51 -5.35 14.24 -7.81
N SER A 52 -4.83 14.44 -9.03
CA SER A 52 -4.93 13.44 -10.09
C SER A 52 -4.07 12.19 -9.80
N ALA A 53 -2.91 12.35 -9.14
CA ALA A 53 -2.09 11.24 -8.67
C ALA A 53 -2.78 10.46 -7.52
N LEU A 54 -3.45 11.16 -6.60
CA LEU A 54 -4.27 10.57 -5.53
C LEU A 54 -5.45 9.76 -6.10
N ILE A 55 -6.16 10.31 -7.10
CA ILE A 55 -7.23 9.59 -7.80
C ILE A 55 -6.67 8.33 -8.49
N SER A 56 -5.49 8.42 -9.09
CA SER A 56 -4.82 7.26 -9.71
C SER A 56 -4.40 6.20 -8.69
N ALA A 57 -3.95 6.61 -7.51
CA ALA A 57 -3.65 5.72 -6.40
C ALA A 57 -4.90 4.97 -5.91
N ALA A 58 -6.00 5.69 -5.68
CA ALA A 58 -7.29 5.08 -5.33
C ALA A 58 -7.78 4.11 -6.41
N ALA A 59 -7.71 4.50 -7.68
CA ALA A 59 -8.08 3.63 -8.80
C ALA A 59 -7.22 2.35 -8.86
N SER A 60 -5.94 2.43 -8.48
CA SER A 60 -5.08 1.24 -8.46
C SER A 60 -5.47 0.21 -7.39
N TRP A 61 -5.95 0.68 -6.24
CA TRP A 61 -6.51 -0.20 -5.20
C TRP A 61 -7.85 -0.80 -5.64
N ASN A 62 -8.72 -0.01 -6.26
CA ASN A 62 -10.00 -0.49 -6.80
C ASN A 62 -9.83 -1.53 -7.91
N ALA A 63 -8.77 -1.44 -8.70
CA ALA A 63 -8.46 -2.39 -9.77
C ALA A 63 -7.76 -3.67 -9.26
N ALA A 64 -7.24 -3.65 -8.03
CA ALA A 64 -6.62 -4.82 -7.42
C ALA A 64 -7.70 -5.84 -6.99
N SER A 65 -7.34 -7.12 -6.93
CA SER A 65 -8.24 -8.20 -6.50
C SER A 65 -8.50 -8.19 -4.99
N THR A 66 -9.13 -7.12 -4.51
CA THR A 66 -9.54 -6.90 -3.12
C THR A 66 -11.02 -6.53 -3.06
N LYS A 67 -11.60 -6.43 -1.86
CA LYS A 67 -12.99 -6.00 -1.65
C LYS A 67 -13.15 -4.49 -1.46
N VAL A 68 -12.06 -3.74 -1.60
CA VAL A 68 -12.03 -2.31 -1.25
C VAL A 68 -12.63 -1.48 -2.39
N TYR A 69 -13.21 -0.35 -2.01
CA TYR A 69 -13.65 0.66 -2.96
C TYR A 69 -13.31 2.04 -2.40
N ILE A 70 -12.44 2.76 -3.08
CA ILE A 70 -11.93 4.06 -2.69
C ILE A 70 -12.40 5.09 -3.71
N SER A 71 -13.08 6.13 -3.25
CA SER A 71 -13.60 7.18 -4.13
C SER A 71 -13.41 8.57 -3.55
N ARG A 72 -13.24 9.55 -4.43
CA ARG A 72 -13.26 10.97 -4.07
C ARG A 72 -14.70 11.41 -3.77
N ASP A 73 -14.87 12.11 -2.66
CA ASP A 73 -16.10 12.82 -2.32
C ASP A 73 -15.71 14.09 -1.56
N ALA A 74 -16.09 15.26 -2.10
CA ALA A 74 -15.72 16.55 -1.51
C ALA A 74 -16.30 16.77 -0.10
N ASN A 75 -17.32 16.00 0.27
CA ASN A 75 -17.97 16.07 1.58
C ASN A 75 -17.56 14.91 2.51
N ALA A 76 -16.56 14.12 2.15
CA ALA A 76 -16.07 13.05 3.00
C ALA A 76 -15.31 13.60 4.22
N ASP A 77 -15.49 12.94 5.36
CA ASP A 77 -14.76 13.26 6.59
C ASP A 77 -13.27 12.86 6.53
N ASN A 78 -12.93 11.84 5.74
CA ASN A 78 -11.52 11.48 5.56
C ASN A 78 -10.86 12.50 4.66
N THR A 79 -9.75 13.09 5.10
CA THR A 79 -9.11 14.19 4.40
C THR A 79 -7.76 13.79 3.83
N VAL A 80 -7.41 14.41 2.71
CA VAL A 80 -6.04 14.36 2.18
C VAL A 80 -5.53 15.78 2.04
N ILE A 81 -4.41 16.06 2.68
CA ILE A 81 -3.78 17.38 2.73
C ILE A 81 -2.32 17.30 2.31
N MET A 82 -1.71 18.46 2.15
CA MET A 82 -0.32 18.60 1.75
C MET A 82 0.36 19.68 2.56
N GLY A 83 1.66 19.51 2.78
CA GLY A 83 2.50 20.56 3.32
C GLY A 83 3.96 20.36 2.94
N ASN A 84 4.81 21.21 3.50
CA ASN A 84 6.25 21.14 3.29
C ASN A 84 6.91 20.76 4.62
N LEU A 85 7.75 19.74 4.58
CA LEU A 85 8.66 19.40 5.67
C LEU A 85 10.09 19.34 5.12
N SER A 86 11.05 19.87 5.88
CA SER A 86 12.45 19.92 5.49
C SER A 86 13.08 18.53 5.40
N ASP A 87 12.65 17.61 6.26
CA ASP A 87 13.07 16.21 6.19
C ASP A 87 12.42 15.52 4.98
N THR A 88 13.24 15.26 3.95
CA THR A 88 12.82 14.61 2.71
C THR A 88 12.79 13.08 2.79
N GLN A 89 13.13 12.50 3.95
CA GLN A 89 12.95 11.07 4.21
C GLN A 89 11.51 10.73 4.62
N ILE A 90 10.72 11.72 5.03
CA ILE A 90 9.29 11.59 5.33
C ILE A 90 8.50 12.04 4.11
N PHE A 91 7.85 11.09 3.45
CA PHE A 91 7.10 11.34 2.20
C PHE A 91 5.62 11.63 2.43
N GLY A 92 5.05 11.06 3.48
CA GLY A 92 3.66 11.23 3.86
C GLY A 92 3.39 10.58 5.20
N SER A 93 2.15 10.71 5.66
CA SER A 93 1.66 10.02 6.84
C SER A 93 0.16 9.78 6.75
N TYR A 94 -0.24 8.61 7.25
CA TYR A 94 -1.61 8.27 7.60
C TYR A 94 -1.83 8.50 9.10
N THR A 95 -2.83 9.30 9.46
CA THR A 95 -3.22 9.57 10.84
C THR A 95 -4.66 9.13 11.07
N PRO A 96 -4.89 8.02 11.81
CA PRO A 96 -6.24 7.59 12.14
C PRO A 96 -6.87 8.48 13.22
N GLN A 97 -8.18 8.63 13.16
CA GLN A 97 -8.96 9.47 14.07
C GLN A 97 -10.20 8.73 14.57
N PHE A 98 -10.63 9.06 15.78
CA PHE A 98 -11.85 8.52 16.40
C PHE A 98 -11.87 6.98 16.37
N LEU A 99 -10.88 6.37 17.01
CA LEU A 99 -10.74 4.93 17.10
C LEU A 99 -11.89 4.30 17.89
N ASP A 100 -12.46 3.22 17.35
CA ASP A 100 -13.47 2.43 18.04
C ASP A 100 -12.82 1.48 19.09
N ARG A 101 -13.65 0.68 19.79
CA ARG A 101 -13.16 -0.29 20.79
C ARG A 101 -12.26 -1.39 20.20
N HIS A 102 -12.33 -1.63 18.89
CA HIS A 102 -11.50 -2.59 18.16
C HIS A 102 -10.21 -1.94 17.64
N GLY A 103 -10.05 -0.63 17.83
CA GLY A 103 -8.90 0.16 17.41
C GLY A 103 -8.97 0.62 15.96
N GLN A 104 -10.12 0.52 15.30
CA GLN A 104 -10.32 0.95 13.91
C GLN A 104 -10.74 2.41 13.85
N ALA A 105 -10.27 3.13 12.84
CA ALA A 105 -10.56 4.55 12.69
C ALA A 105 -11.91 4.78 11.99
N SER A 106 -12.70 5.72 12.49
CA SER A 106 -13.93 6.19 11.81
C SER A 106 -13.70 7.42 10.93
N GLN A 107 -12.55 8.09 11.09
CA GLN A 107 -12.04 9.09 10.16
C GLN A 107 -10.52 8.97 10.06
N PHE A 108 -9.90 9.55 9.05
CA PHE A 108 -8.44 9.69 8.97
C PHE A 108 -8.03 10.93 8.20
N GLN A 109 -6.76 11.31 8.38
CA GLN A 109 -6.09 12.28 7.54
C GLN A 109 -4.85 11.65 6.91
N ILE A 110 -4.69 11.84 5.61
CA ILE A 110 -3.42 11.60 4.91
C ILE A 110 -2.76 12.96 4.68
N TRP A 111 -1.49 13.08 5.04
CA TRP A 111 -0.66 14.26 4.74
C TRP A 111 0.50 13.86 3.84
N ILE A 112 0.80 14.65 2.81
CA ILE A 112 1.93 14.45 1.91
C ILE A 112 2.97 15.56 2.04
N ASN A 113 4.25 15.17 2.06
CA ASN A 113 5.37 16.10 2.02
C ASN A 113 5.72 16.49 0.57
N GLN A 114 5.30 17.68 0.16
CA GLN A 114 5.61 18.23 -1.15
C GLN A 114 7.12 18.35 -1.40
N THR A 115 7.90 18.74 -0.39
CA THR A 115 9.37 18.86 -0.51
C THR A 115 10.01 17.53 -0.90
N ALA A 116 9.55 16.41 -0.32
CA ALA A 116 10.08 15.09 -0.62
C ALA A 116 9.77 14.66 -2.06
N VAL A 117 8.57 14.97 -2.56
CA VAL A 117 8.19 14.69 -3.96
C VAL A 117 9.06 15.51 -4.91
N VAL A 118 9.19 16.82 -4.66
CA VAL A 118 10.03 17.72 -5.49
C VAL A 118 11.50 17.26 -5.49
N ASN A 119 12.02 16.82 -4.34
CA ASN A 119 13.37 16.29 -4.24
C ASN A 119 13.57 15.05 -5.13
N GLN A 120 12.65 14.09 -5.10
CA GLN A 120 12.71 12.91 -5.98
C GLN A 120 12.66 13.29 -7.46
N THR A 121 11.81 14.26 -7.83
CA THR A 121 11.72 14.72 -9.23
C THR A 121 12.98 15.44 -9.69
N THR A 122 13.64 16.19 -8.79
CA THR A 122 14.92 16.85 -9.07
C THR A 122 16.04 15.84 -9.30
N LEU A 123 15.95 14.66 -8.65
CA LEU A 123 16.82 13.51 -8.87
C LEU A 123 16.47 12.72 -10.15
N GLY A 124 15.59 13.23 -11.01
CA GLY A 124 15.26 12.65 -12.31
C GLY A 124 14.17 11.56 -12.27
N LYS A 125 13.45 11.41 -11.15
CA LYS A 125 12.30 10.50 -11.08
C LYS A 125 11.05 11.15 -11.65
N ASP A 126 10.16 10.34 -12.20
CA ASP A 126 8.91 10.83 -12.74
C ASP A 126 7.97 11.29 -11.61
N PHE A 127 7.44 12.51 -11.74
CA PHE A 127 6.55 13.11 -10.75
C PHE A 127 5.33 12.23 -10.49
N TRP A 128 4.70 11.74 -11.56
CA TRP A 128 3.44 11.03 -11.48
C TRP A 128 3.61 9.71 -10.73
N ASN A 129 4.66 8.96 -11.08
CA ASN A 129 5.01 7.72 -10.41
C ASN A 129 5.29 7.95 -8.92
N VAL A 130 6.12 8.94 -8.58
CA VAL A 130 6.46 9.23 -7.18
C VAL A 130 5.22 9.62 -6.38
N ALA A 131 4.42 10.57 -6.87
CA ALA A 131 3.23 11.04 -6.17
C ALA A 131 2.19 9.91 -6.00
N GLN A 132 1.90 9.16 -7.08
CA GLN A 132 0.98 8.03 -7.02
C GLN A 132 1.48 6.96 -6.03
N SER A 133 2.76 6.62 -6.07
CA SER A 133 3.37 5.63 -5.18
C SER A 133 3.19 6.00 -3.71
N ILE A 134 3.36 7.28 -3.36
CA ILE A 134 3.20 7.77 -1.99
C ILE A 134 1.73 7.70 -1.58
N PHE A 135 0.81 8.27 -2.36
CA PHE A 135 -0.62 8.21 -2.05
C PHE A 135 -1.13 6.77 -1.91
N ALA A 136 -0.71 5.86 -2.81
CA ALA A 136 -1.14 4.47 -2.76
C ALA A 136 -0.65 3.76 -1.49
N HIS A 137 0.54 4.10 -1.01
CA HIS A 137 1.10 3.60 0.25
C HIS A 137 0.34 4.12 1.47
N GLU A 138 0.07 5.42 1.55
CA GLU A 138 -0.72 5.98 2.67
C GLU A 138 -2.16 5.44 2.68
N LEU A 139 -2.76 5.21 1.51
CA LEU A 139 -4.05 4.52 1.40
C LEU A 139 -3.95 3.06 1.88
N GLY A 140 -2.80 2.39 1.70
CA GLY A 140 -2.55 1.06 2.26
C GLY A 140 -2.69 1.02 3.78
N HIS A 141 -2.21 2.05 4.49
CA HIS A 141 -2.44 2.16 5.94
C HIS A 141 -3.92 2.27 6.30
N ALA A 142 -4.70 3.05 5.53
CA ALA A 142 -6.15 3.09 5.68
C ALA A 142 -6.82 1.72 5.44
N LEU A 143 -6.15 0.83 4.69
CA LEU A 143 -6.58 -0.55 4.41
C LEU A 143 -5.96 -1.61 5.34
N HIS A 144 -5.51 -1.21 6.53
CA HIS A 144 -4.99 -2.11 7.57
C HIS A 144 -3.67 -2.82 7.25
N ILE A 145 -2.88 -2.32 6.29
CA ILE A 145 -1.51 -2.83 6.06
C ILE A 145 -0.46 -1.82 6.54
N GLY A 146 0.51 -2.33 7.29
CA GLY A 146 1.59 -1.57 7.92
C GLY A 146 2.86 -1.55 7.09
N ASP A 147 3.80 -0.72 7.53
CA ASP A 147 5.10 -0.54 6.88
C ASP A 147 5.97 -1.79 6.89
N LEU A 148 6.72 -1.96 5.80
CA LEU A 148 7.87 -2.85 5.70
C LEU A 148 9.15 -2.06 5.40
N ARG A 149 10.30 -2.71 5.63
CA ARG A 149 11.63 -2.16 5.31
C ARG A 149 12.40 -2.98 4.27
N SER A 150 11.72 -3.93 3.64
CA SER A 150 12.29 -4.83 2.64
C SER A 150 11.21 -5.33 1.69
N GLY A 151 11.64 -5.91 0.57
CA GLY A 151 10.77 -6.50 -0.43
C GLY A 151 10.28 -5.52 -1.49
N ASP A 152 9.90 -6.06 -2.65
CA ASP A 152 9.33 -5.31 -3.77
C ASP A 152 7.82 -5.17 -3.59
N VAL A 153 7.40 -4.45 -2.54
CA VAL A 153 5.99 -4.22 -2.19
C VAL A 153 5.71 -2.74 -1.98
N LEU A 154 4.45 -2.34 -2.12
CA LEU A 154 4.03 -0.95 -1.99
C LEU A 154 4.23 -0.44 -0.55
N MET A 155 4.05 -1.31 0.45
CA MET A 155 4.25 -0.95 1.86
C MET A 155 5.72 -0.86 2.29
N ASN A 156 6.69 -1.12 1.42
CA ASN A 156 8.10 -0.93 1.76
C ASN A 156 8.45 0.57 1.75
N GLN A 157 8.91 1.09 2.90
CA GLN A 157 9.32 2.48 3.07
C GLN A 157 10.53 2.85 2.19
N LEU A 158 11.37 1.86 1.86
CA LEU A 158 12.58 2.00 1.04
C LEU A 158 12.36 1.68 -0.44
N ARG A 159 11.11 1.39 -0.86
CA ARG A 159 10.81 1.05 -2.26
C ARG A 159 11.27 2.14 -3.23
N ASP A 160 11.60 1.73 -4.45
CA ASP A 160 11.75 2.68 -5.54
C ASP A 160 10.37 3.21 -5.96
N ARG A 161 10.02 4.39 -5.45
CA ARG A 161 8.75 5.08 -5.72
C ARG A 161 8.55 5.43 -7.20
N ASN A 162 9.59 5.35 -8.04
CA ASN A 162 9.46 5.53 -9.48
C ASN A 162 9.03 4.23 -10.20
N LYS A 163 9.09 3.08 -9.53
CA LYS A 163 8.78 1.76 -10.10
C LYS A 163 7.58 1.11 -9.44
N ILE A 164 7.54 1.11 -8.11
CA ILE A 164 6.47 0.48 -7.32
C ILE A 164 5.40 1.54 -7.03
N VAL A 165 4.46 1.67 -7.95
CA VAL A 165 3.43 2.74 -7.96
C VAL A 165 2.02 2.24 -7.64
N LYS A 166 1.84 0.92 -7.56
CA LYS A 166 0.55 0.23 -7.35
C LYS A 166 0.72 -0.91 -6.35
N PRO A 167 -0.38 -1.42 -5.75
CA PRO A 167 -0.33 -2.58 -4.87
C PRO A 167 0.29 -3.79 -5.57
N GLN A 168 1.14 -4.51 -4.83
CA GLN A 168 1.78 -5.75 -5.24
C GLN A 168 1.06 -6.96 -4.61
N PRO A 169 1.34 -8.20 -5.04
CA PRO A 169 0.63 -9.38 -4.53
C PRO A 169 0.61 -9.50 -3.00
N ASP A 170 1.70 -9.14 -2.32
CA ASP A 170 1.77 -9.18 -0.84
C ASP A 170 0.86 -8.12 -0.19
N ASP A 171 0.83 -6.91 -0.74
CA ASP A 171 -0.05 -5.84 -0.26
C ASP A 171 -1.54 -6.25 -0.41
N ILE A 172 -1.88 -6.87 -1.55
CA ILE A 172 -3.23 -7.39 -1.85
C ILE A 172 -3.60 -8.50 -0.86
N ASN A 173 -2.68 -9.43 -0.59
CA ASN A 173 -2.88 -10.50 0.38
C ASN A 173 -3.11 -9.94 1.78
N GLY A 174 -2.36 -8.91 2.18
CA GLY A 174 -2.52 -8.25 3.48
C GLY A 174 -3.89 -7.61 3.65
N VAL A 175 -4.37 -6.88 2.63
CA VAL A 175 -5.72 -6.30 2.63
C VAL A 175 -6.79 -7.38 2.69
N ASN A 176 -6.66 -8.46 1.92
CA ASN A 176 -7.65 -9.54 1.89
C ASN A 176 -7.67 -10.41 3.15
N ALA A 177 -6.54 -10.51 3.86
CA ALA A 177 -6.48 -11.18 5.14
C ALA A 177 -7.22 -10.41 6.24
N TYR A 178 -7.41 -9.10 6.06
CA TYR A 178 -8.24 -8.31 6.95
C TYR A 178 -9.73 -8.54 6.66
N VAL A 179 -10.45 -9.02 7.67
CA VAL A 179 -11.90 -9.22 7.57
C VAL A 179 -12.58 -7.90 7.89
N TYR A 180 -12.93 -7.15 6.85
CA TYR A 180 -14.00 -6.17 6.97
C TYR A 180 -15.29 -6.92 7.29
N PRO A 181 -15.97 -6.65 8.43
CA PRO A 181 -17.28 -7.25 8.68
C PRO A 181 -18.18 -6.91 7.49
N LYS A 182 -18.90 -7.92 6.98
CA LYS A 182 -19.89 -7.72 5.93
C LYS A 182 -20.88 -6.65 6.44
N GLN A 183 -21.00 -5.56 5.68
CA GLN A 183 -22.10 -4.61 5.86
C GLN A 183 -23.44 -5.33 5.65
#